data_AF-A0A968INX9-F1
#
_entry.id   AF-A0A968INX9-F1
#
_cell.length_a   1.000
_cell.length_b   1.000
_cell.length_c   1.000
_cell.angle_alpha   90.00
_cell.angle_beta   90.00
_cell.angle_gamma   90.00
#
_symmetry.space_group_name_H-M   'P 1'
#
loop_
_entity.id
_entity.type
_entity.pdbx_description
1 polymer ?
#
loop_
_entity_poly.entity_id
_entity_poly.type
_entity_poly.pdbx_seq_one_letter_code
_entity_poly.pdbx_strand_id
1 'polypeptide(L)'
;MRVDARFRHSPAVRVVTSARALGRAKAGLADRLSELKIISKQQQCPLVESALTIEARFRLRRQLRYLWQRQTRADNSIKMTIVAQNLGIDRDLLTEILLRSPTFGLASEQISQSQQQNAVIENKYPQRVILPQAIADLQTLVNQNLNRHYSSLDTLEQIEPISLLPQSC
;
A
#
# COMPACT_ATOMS: atom_id res chain seq x y z
N MET A 1 8.87 15.26 11.96
CA MET A 1 7.66 14.64 12.55
C MET A 1 6.88 13.94 11.43
N ARG A 2 6.76 12.61 11.46
CA ARG A 2 5.90 11.87 10.50
C ARG A 2 4.44 12.02 10.95
N VAL A 3 3.83 13.12 10.51
CA VAL A 3 2.42 13.44 10.77
C VAL A 3 1.56 12.60 9.82
N ASP A 4 0.47 12.01 10.34
CA ASP A 4 -0.53 11.32 9.53
C ASP A 4 -1.29 12.34 8.65
N ALA A 5 -0.65 12.76 7.56
CA ALA A 5 -1.26 13.69 6.61
C ALA A 5 -2.44 13.00 5.90
N ARG A 6 -3.59 13.69 5.87
CA ARG A 6 -4.76 13.25 5.13
C ARG A 6 -4.55 13.52 3.65
N PHE A 7 -4.10 12.51 2.92
CA PHE A 7 -4.08 12.56 1.46
C PHE A 7 -5.46 12.19 0.92
N ARG A 8 -6.05 13.09 0.12
CA ARG A 8 -7.22 12.77 -0.69
C ARG A 8 -6.72 12.13 -1.99
N HIS A 9 -6.80 10.81 -2.08
CA HIS A 9 -6.57 10.11 -3.32
C HIS A 9 -7.88 9.96 -4.06
N SER A 10 -7.89 10.27 -5.36
CA SER A 10 -8.98 9.90 -6.26
C SER A 10 -8.36 9.16 -7.46
N PRO A 11 -8.93 8.01 -7.86
CA PRO A 11 -8.48 7.28 -9.06
C PRO A 11 -8.61 8.11 -10.34
N ALA A 12 -9.45 9.15 -10.33
CA ALA A 12 -9.65 10.06 -11.45
C ALA A 12 -8.55 11.15 -11.58
N VAL A 13 -7.60 11.21 -10.63
CA VAL A 13 -6.51 12.19 -10.67
C VAL A 13 -5.45 11.74 -11.66
N ARG A 14 -5.27 12.51 -12.74
CA ARG A 14 -4.18 12.32 -13.70
C ARG A 14 -3.01 13.22 -13.36
N VAL A 15 -1.86 12.64 -13.02
CA VAL A 15 -0.60 13.37 -12.83
C VAL A 15 0.13 13.44 -14.16
N VAL A 16 0.32 14.66 -14.68
CA VAL A 16 1.14 14.90 -15.87
C VAL A 16 2.49 15.44 -15.41
N THR A 17 3.58 14.79 -15.84
CA THR A 17 4.94 15.25 -15.56
C THR A 17 5.63 15.60 -16.86
N SER A 18 6.47 16.63 -16.86
CA SER A 18 7.11 17.17 -18.07
C SER A 18 8.30 16.33 -18.58
N ALA A 19 8.49 15.11 -18.06
CA ALA A 19 9.61 14.19 -18.39
C ALA A 19 11.00 14.85 -18.41
N ARG A 20 11.18 15.98 -17.72
CA ARG A 20 12.43 16.72 -17.68
C ARG A 20 13.47 15.94 -16.89
N ALA A 21 14.67 15.81 -17.43
CA ALA A 21 15.80 15.16 -16.76
C ALA A 21 16.40 16.01 -15.63
N LEU A 22 16.09 17.30 -15.58
CA LEU A 22 16.56 18.23 -14.55
C LEU A 22 15.39 18.60 -13.63
N GLY A 23 15.46 18.13 -12.38
CA GLY A 23 14.51 18.44 -11.31
C GLY A 23 15.03 19.51 -10.36
N ARG A 24 14.13 20.14 -9.60
CA ARG A 24 14.49 21.08 -8.53
C ARG A 24 14.75 20.40 -7.18
N ALA A 25 14.23 19.18 -7.01
CA ALA A 25 14.34 18.42 -5.78
C ALA A 25 15.36 17.29 -5.96
N LYS A 26 16.30 17.17 -5.02
CA LYS A 26 17.23 16.05 -4.92
C LYS A 26 16.46 14.77 -4.58
N ALA A 27 16.78 13.67 -5.26
CA ALA A 27 16.05 12.39 -5.24
C ALA A 27 14.60 12.48 -5.76
N GLY A 28 14.32 13.45 -6.63
CA GLY A 28 13.02 13.59 -7.29
C GLY A 28 12.81 12.63 -8.47
N LEU A 29 11.65 12.71 -9.11
CA LEU A 29 11.32 11.90 -10.30
C LEU A 29 12.35 12.09 -11.43
N ALA A 30 12.82 13.32 -11.66
CA ALA A 30 13.80 13.63 -12.69
C ALA A 30 15.13 12.88 -12.50
N ASP A 31 15.59 12.78 -11.24
CA ASP A 31 16.80 12.03 -10.88
C ASP A 31 16.61 10.54 -11.17
N ARG A 32 15.44 9.98 -10.78
CA ARG A 32 15.10 8.57 -11.07
C ARG A 32 14.98 8.27 -12.56
N LEU A 33 14.40 9.18 -13.35
CA LEU A 33 14.33 9.03 -14.81
C LEU A 33 15.73 9.05 -15.44
N SER A 34 16.64 9.87 -14.92
CA SER A 34 18.03 9.93 -15.37
C SER A 34 18.78 8.64 -15.04
N GLU A 35 18.62 8.10 -13.82
CA GLU A 35 19.16 6.79 -13.42
C GLU A 35 18.66 5.66 -14.34
N LEU A 36 17.35 5.59 -14.58
CA LEU A 36 16.74 4.58 -15.44
C LEU A 36 17.24 4.69 -16.89
N LYS A 37 17.48 5.91 -17.38
CA LYS A 37 18.06 6.13 -18.72
C LYS A 37 19.48 5.56 -18.83
N ILE A 38 20.28 5.64 -17.77
CA ILE A 38 21.64 5.06 -17.74
C ILE A 38 21.55 3.53 -17.74
N ILE A 39 20.71 2.95 -16.88
CA ILE A 39 20.49 1.49 -16.79
C ILE A 39 20.01 0.93 -18.13
N SER A 40 19.08 1.62 -18.79
CA SER A 40 18.56 1.25 -20.10
C SER A 40 19.65 1.25 -21.19
N LYS A 41 20.55 2.24 -21.19
CA LYS A 41 21.68 2.28 -22.14
C LYS A 41 22.66 1.13 -21.96
N GLN A 42 22.79 0.63 -20.74
CA GLN A 42 23.67 -0.50 -20.42
C GLN A 42 23.04 -1.86 -20.74
N GLN A 43 21.83 -1.89 -21.33
CA GLN A 43 21.05 -3.10 -21.64
C GLN A 43 20.83 -4.01 -20.42
N GLN A 44 20.93 -3.45 -19.22
CA GLN A 44 20.67 -4.18 -17.99
C GLN A 44 19.16 -4.24 -17.79
N CYS A 45 18.63 -5.44 -17.56
CA CYS A 45 17.26 -5.61 -17.10
C CYS A 45 17.24 -5.39 -15.57
N PRO A 46 16.77 -4.24 -15.07
CA PRO A 46 16.78 -4.00 -13.64
C PRO A 46 15.89 -5.02 -12.94
N LEU A 47 16.43 -5.61 -11.88
CA LEU A 47 15.71 -6.46 -10.95
C LEU A 47 14.94 -5.56 -9.98
N VAL A 48 13.62 -5.70 -9.98
CA VAL A 48 12.70 -4.94 -9.14
C VAL A 48 11.88 -5.88 -8.27
N GLU A 49 11.26 -5.32 -7.25
CA GLU A 49 10.37 -6.09 -6.39
C GLU A 49 9.18 -6.69 -7.17
N SER A 50 8.79 -7.92 -6.84
CA SER A 50 7.63 -8.58 -7.46
C SER A 50 6.31 -7.94 -7.02
N ALA A 51 5.32 -7.93 -7.92
CA ALA A 51 4.01 -7.35 -7.65
C ALA A 51 3.30 -8.00 -6.46
N LEU A 52 3.49 -9.32 -6.26
CA LEU A 52 2.97 -10.06 -5.11
C LEU A 52 3.55 -9.59 -3.78
N THR A 53 4.84 -9.27 -3.73
CA THR A 53 5.49 -8.76 -2.51
C THR A 53 4.94 -7.37 -2.16
N ILE A 54 4.77 -6.52 -3.17
CA ILE A 54 4.18 -5.20 -3.02
C ILE A 54 2.73 -5.31 -2.49
N GLU A 55 1.93 -6.19 -3.08
CA GLU A 55 0.55 -6.44 -2.64
C GLU A 55 0.49 -6.94 -1.19
N ALA A 56 1.31 -7.92 -0.84
CA ALA A 56 1.38 -8.46 0.52
C ALA A 56 1.72 -7.36 1.53
N ARG A 57 2.69 -6.49 1.20
CA ARG A 57 3.06 -5.35 2.05
C ARG A 57 1.91 -4.36 2.20
N PHE A 58 1.18 -4.05 1.13
CA PHE A 58 0.01 -3.17 1.22
C PHE A 58 -1.11 -3.77 2.08
N ARG A 59 -1.39 -5.07 1.94
CA ARG A 59 -2.38 -5.77 2.77
C ARG A 59 -1.99 -5.73 4.25
N LEU A 60 -0.73 -6.04 4.57
CA LEU A 60 -0.23 -5.98 5.95
C LEU A 60 -0.29 -4.57 6.52
N ARG A 61 0.12 -3.56 5.74
CA ARG A 61 0.06 -2.16 6.16
C ARG A 61 -1.39 -1.71 6.43
N ARG A 62 -2.35 -2.17 5.64
CA ARG A 62 -3.79 -1.92 5.85
C ARG A 62 -4.28 -2.56 7.14
N GLN A 63 -3.94 -3.83 7.39
CA GLN A 63 -4.30 -4.55 8.61
C GLN A 63 -3.71 -3.88 9.85
N LEU A 64 -2.43 -3.49 9.78
CA LEU A 64 -1.75 -2.78 10.85
C LEU A 64 -2.43 -1.44 11.16
N ARG A 65 -2.77 -0.68 10.11
CA ARG A 65 -3.49 0.60 10.27
C ARG A 65 -4.84 0.41 10.94
N TYR A 66 -5.57 -0.65 10.57
CA TYR A 66 -6.84 -1.00 11.18
C TYR A 66 -6.68 -1.33 12.68
N LEU A 67 -5.65 -2.10 13.05
CA LEU A 67 -5.36 -2.43 14.44
C LEU A 67 -4.99 -1.18 15.25
N TRP A 68 -4.11 -0.33 14.70
CA TRP A 68 -3.74 0.94 15.33
C TRP A 68 -4.96 1.83 15.60
N GLN A 69 -5.86 1.99 14.62
CA GLN A 69 -7.10 2.77 14.80
C GLN A 69 -8.08 2.20 15.82
N ARG A 70 -7.97 0.91 16.16
CA ARG A 70 -8.90 0.19 17.04
C ARG A 70 -8.21 -0.34 18.31
N GLN A 71 -7.10 0.28 18.74
CA GLN A 71 -6.30 -0.19 19.89
C GLN A 71 -7.11 -0.37 21.19
N THR A 72 -8.24 0.33 21.31
CA THR A 72 -9.08 0.35 22.52
C THR A 72 -10.15 -0.75 22.57
N ARG A 73 -10.28 -1.59 21.54
CA ARG A 73 -11.29 -2.68 21.52
C ARG A 73 -10.65 -4.02 21.89
N ALA A 74 -11.19 -4.66 22.93
CA ALA A 74 -10.75 -5.96 23.44
C ALA A 74 -10.81 -7.10 22.40
N ASP A 75 -11.58 -6.92 21.33
CA ASP A 75 -11.95 -7.95 20.36
C ASP A 75 -10.92 -8.18 19.22
N ASN A 76 -9.71 -7.61 19.35
CA ASN A 76 -8.68 -7.67 18.31
C ASN A 76 -7.56 -8.70 18.58
N SER A 77 -7.65 -9.51 19.64
CA SER A 77 -6.57 -10.42 20.06
C SER A 77 -6.14 -11.41 18.98
N ILE A 78 -7.08 -12.09 18.31
CA ILE A 78 -6.79 -13.06 17.25
C ILE A 78 -6.16 -12.38 16.03
N LYS A 79 -6.72 -11.23 15.61
CA LYS A 79 -6.18 -10.45 14.48
C LYS A 79 -4.78 -9.92 14.79
N MET A 80 -4.52 -9.52 16.03
CA MET A 80 -3.20 -9.08 16.48
C MET A 80 -2.18 -10.21 16.34
N THR A 81 -2.51 -11.42 16.79
CA THR A 81 -1.62 -12.59 16.67
C THR A 81 -1.31 -12.91 15.22
N ILE A 82 -2.32 -12.91 14.34
CA ILE A 82 -2.13 -13.17 12.91
C ILE A 82 -1.23 -12.11 12.26
N VAL A 83 -1.44 -10.83 12.58
CA VAL A 83 -0.62 -9.73 12.03
C VAL A 83 0.81 -9.80 12.57
N ALA A 84 0.99 -10.07 13.86
CA ALA A 84 2.30 -10.27 14.48
C ALA A 84 3.10 -11.39 13.79
N GLN A 85 2.47 -12.56 13.60
CA GLN A 85 3.07 -13.69 12.88
C GLN A 85 3.44 -13.34 11.44
N ASN A 86 2.55 -12.67 10.70
CA ASN A 86 2.85 -12.28 9.32
C ASN A 86 3.92 -11.19 9.22
N LEU A 87 4.07 -10.36 10.25
CA LEU A 87 5.14 -9.38 10.34
C LEU A 87 6.45 -9.99 10.84
N GLY A 88 6.43 -11.18 11.45
CA GLY A 88 7.61 -11.78 12.07
C GLY A 88 8.03 -11.08 13.36
N ILE A 89 7.07 -10.51 14.10
CA ILE A 89 7.32 -9.77 15.34
C ILE A 89 6.53 -10.46 16.46
N ASP A 90 7.07 -10.40 17.67
CA ASP A 90 6.34 -10.82 18.86
C ASP A 90 5.04 -10.00 19.06
N ARG A 91 4.00 -10.68 19.55
CA ARG A 91 2.67 -10.09 19.74
C ARG A 91 2.71 -8.97 20.79
N ASP A 92 3.42 -9.17 21.88
CA ASP A 92 3.42 -8.23 22.99
C ASP A 92 4.20 -6.97 22.60
N LEU A 93 5.33 -7.15 21.91
CA LEU A 93 6.06 -6.04 21.29
C LEU A 93 5.20 -5.26 20.28
N LEU A 94 4.47 -5.94 19.40
CA LEU A 94 3.56 -5.28 18.45
C LEU A 94 2.49 -4.47 19.20
N THR A 95 1.93 -5.04 20.26
CA THR A 95 0.90 -4.38 21.09
C THR A 95 1.46 -3.14 21.76
N GLU A 96 2.66 -3.21 22.33
CA GLU A 96 3.35 -2.08 22.93
C GLU A 96 3.58 -0.94 21.91
N ILE A 97 4.13 -1.27 20.74
CA ILE A 97 4.40 -0.29 19.68
C ILE A 97 3.11 0.42 19.27
N LEU A 98 2.03 -0.33 19.06
CA LEU A 98 0.74 0.23 18.66
C LEU A 98 0.14 1.14 19.74
N LEU A 99 0.25 0.78 21.02
CA LEU A 99 -0.30 1.57 22.13
C LEU A 99 0.50 2.86 22.40
N ARG A 100 1.83 2.81 22.24
CA ARG A 100 2.72 3.94 22.55
C ARG A 100 2.90 4.92 21.39
N SER A 101 2.53 4.53 20.17
CA SER A 101 2.74 5.36 18.98
C SER A 101 1.62 6.39 18.77
N PRO A 102 1.92 7.70 18.80
CA PRO A 102 0.91 8.73 18.61
C PRO A 102 0.49 8.92 17.14
N THR A 103 1.30 8.45 16.19
CA THR A 103 0.96 8.44 14.76
C THR A 103 1.23 7.06 14.17
N PHE A 104 0.46 6.69 13.14
CA PHE A 104 0.68 5.45 12.42
C PHE A 104 2.06 5.45 11.73
N GLY A 105 2.52 6.63 11.28
CA GLY A 105 3.85 6.80 10.72
C GLY A 105 4.98 6.33 11.64
N LEU A 106 4.88 6.64 12.94
CA LEU A 106 5.86 6.22 13.95
C LEU A 106 5.73 4.72 14.27
N ALA A 107 4.50 4.21 14.43
CA ALA A 107 4.26 2.78 14.65
C ALA A 107 4.86 1.92 13.53
N SER A 108 4.60 2.33 12.27
CA SER A 108 5.10 1.62 11.09
C SER A 108 6.63 1.61 11.00
N GLU A 109 7.30 2.66 11.50
CA GLU A 109 8.75 2.78 11.50
C GLU A 109 9.39 1.87 12.56
N GLN A 110 8.87 1.90 13.79
CA GLN A 110 9.34 1.02 14.87
C GLN A 110 9.13 -0.47 14.53
N ILE A 111 8.00 -0.79 13.89
CA ILE A 111 7.74 -2.13 13.35
C ILE A 111 8.79 -2.47 12.28
N SER A 112 9.03 -1.59 11.31
CA SER A 112 10.02 -1.85 10.25
C SER A 112 11.43 -2.09 10.81
N GLN A 113 11.84 -1.34 11.85
CA GLN A 113 13.11 -1.56 12.54
C GLN A 113 13.16 -2.93 13.23
N SER A 114 12.06 -3.34 13.86
CA SER A 114 11.94 -4.66 14.49
C SER A 114 11.94 -5.81 13.47
N GLN A 115 11.44 -5.57 12.25
CA GLN A 115 11.44 -6.55 11.15
C GLN A 115 12.81 -6.70 10.48
N GLN A 116 13.63 -5.65 10.43
CA GLN A 116 14.99 -5.78 9.87
C GLN A 116 15.85 -6.79 10.63
N GLN A 117 15.50 -7.07 11.89
CA GLN A 117 16.14 -8.10 12.70
C GLN A 117 15.55 -9.51 12.44
N ASN A 118 14.36 -9.61 11.84
CA ASN A 118 13.61 -10.83 11.58
C ASN A 118 13.11 -10.86 10.12
N ALA A 119 13.90 -11.40 9.20
CA ALA A 119 13.67 -11.40 7.73
C ALA A 119 12.47 -12.26 7.24
N VAL A 120 11.29 -12.15 7.87
CA VAL A 120 10.15 -13.05 7.64
C VAL A 120 9.42 -12.77 6.33
N ILE A 121 9.20 -11.50 5.97
CA ILE A 121 8.52 -11.13 4.71
C ILE A 121 9.42 -11.44 3.51
N GLU A 122 10.72 -11.20 3.66
CA GLU A 122 11.74 -11.37 2.63
C GLU A 122 11.94 -12.83 2.22
N ASN A 123 11.61 -13.79 3.09
CA ASN A 123 11.72 -15.22 2.81
C ASN A 123 10.45 -15.83 2.19
N LYS A 124 9.30 -15.14 2.26
CA LYS A 124 8.00 -15.72 1.87
C LYS A 124 7.61 -15.47 0.40
N TYR A 125 8.21 -14.48 -0.26
CA TYR A 125 7.90 -14.12 -1.64
C TYR A 125 9.16 -13.99 -2.50
N PRO A 126 9.12 -14.35 -3.80
CA PRO A 126 10.25 -14.16 -4.69
C PRO A 126 10.65 -12.68 -4.73
N GLN A 127 11.85 -12.39 -4.22
CA GLN A 127 12.29 -11.05 -3.84
C GLN A 127 12.44 -10.09 -5.03
N ARG A 128 12.92 -10.59 -6.17
CA ARG A 128 13.19 -9.74 -7.33
C ARG A 128 12.89 -10.43 -8.64
N VAL A 129 12.19 -9.73 -9.51
CA VAL A 129 11.88 -10.13 -10.88
C VAL A 129 12.39 -9.04 -11.83
N ILE A 130 12.61 -9.39 -13.09
CA ILE A 130 12.94 -8.38 -14.10
C ILE A 130 11.78 -7.38 -14.27
N LEU A 131 12.09 -6.12 -14.50
CA LEU A 131 11.10 -5.04 -14.64
C LEU A 131 9.95 -5.36 -15.62
N PRO A 132 10.17 -5.95 -16.81
CA PRO A 132 9.08 -6.29 -17.71
C PRO A 132 8.07 -7.28 -17.09
N GLN A 133 8.57 -8.27 -16.34
CA GLN A 133 7.72 -9.24 -15.65
C GLN A 133 6.92 -8.55 -14.53
N ALA A 134 7.56 -7.70 -13.73
CA ALA A 134 6.87 -6.95 -12.67
C ALA A 134 5.73 -6.08 -13.22
N ILE A 135 5.95 -5.43 -14.38
CA ILE A 135 4.93 -4.60 -15.04
C ILE A 135 3.75 -5.47 -15.47
N ALA A 136 4.02 -6.61 -16.13
CA ALA A 136 2.98 -7.53 -16.58
C ALA A 136 2.15 -8.08 -15.40
N ASP A 137 2.82 -8.53 -14.34
CA ASP A 137 2.16 -9.05 -13.14
C ASP A 137 1.28 -7.98 -12.48
N LEU A 138 1.79 -6.75 -12.36
CA LEU A 138 1.05 -5.63 -11.75
C LEU A 138 -0.17 -5.24 -12.58
N GLN A 139 -0.04 -5.19 -13.91
CA GLN A 139 -1.17 -4.91 -14.81
C GLN A 139 -2.27 -5.97 -14.66
N THR A 140 -1.91 -7.25 -14.63
CA THR A 140 -2.88 -8.33 -14.40
C THR A 140 -3.59 -8.18 -13.05
N LEU A 141 -2.84 -7.90 -11.97
CA LEU A 141 -3.42 -7.69 -10.64
C LEU A 141 -4.35 -6.48 -10.59
N VAL A 142 -3.97 -5.35 -11.19
CA VAL A 142 -4.81 -4.14 -11.23
C VAL A 142 -6.09 -4.41 -12.01
N ASN A 143 -6.01 -5.03 -13.18
CA ASN A 143 -7.18 -5.34 -14.00
C ASN A 143 -8.14 -6.30 -13.28
N GLN A 144 -7.62 -7.32 -12.59
CA GLN A 144 -8.44 -8.22 -11.78
C GLN A 144 -9.17 -7.48 -10.65
N ASN A 145 -8.51 -6.53 -9.97
CA ASN A 145 -9.12 -5.78 -8.87
C ASN A 145 -10.08 -4.69 -9.36
N LEU A 146 -9.80 -4.02 -10.48
CA LEU A 146 -10.73 -3.08 -11.09
C LEU A 146 -12.01 -3.80 -11.51
N ASN A 147 -11.90 -4.94 -12.20
CA ASN A 147 -13.07 -5.71 -12.61
C ASN A 147 -13.93 -6.14 -11.42
N ARG A 148 -13.31 -6.56 -10.30
CA ARG A 148 -14.03 -6.86 -9.05
C ARG A 148 -14.76 -5.64 -8.46
N HIS A 149 -14.16 -4.46 -8.55
CA HIS A 149 -14.77 -3.24 -8.03
C HIS A 149 -15.92 -2.73 -8.92
N TYR A 150 -15.80 -2.84 -10.25
CA TYR A 150 -16.90 -2.52 -11.16
C TYR A 150 -18.08 -3.49 -10.98
N SER A 151 -17.83 -4.80 -10.86
CA SER A 151 -18.91 -5.77 -10.56
C SER A 151 -19.57 -5.57 -9.19
N SER A 152 -18.86 -4.96 -8.23
CA SER A 152 -19.41 -4.62 -6.91
C SER A 152 -20.21 -3.32 -6.89
N LEU A 153 -20.02 -2.43 -7.86
CA LEU A 153 -20.78 -1.19 -8.01
C LEU A 153 -22.10 -1.41 -8.73
N ASP A 154 -22.17 -2.40 -9.64
CA ASP A 154 -23.43 -2.81 -10.28
C ASP A 154 -24.45 -3.38 -9.26
N THR A 155 -23.99 -3.92 -8.13
CA THR A 155 -24.88 -4.35 -7.03
C THR A 155 -25.48 -3.21 -6.20
N LEU A 156 -24.98 -1.96 -6.31
CA LEU A 156 -25.54 -0.80 -5.60
C LEU A 156 -26.56 -0.01 -6.43
N GLU A 157 -26.79 -0.38 -7.69
CA GLU A 157 -27.89 0.16 -8.52
C GLU A 157 -29.27 -0.43 -8.14
N GLN A 158 -29.36 -1.25 -7.09
CA GLN A 158 -30.63 -1.72 -6.50
C GLN A 158 -31.13 -0.85 -5.33
N ILE A 159 -30.64 0.38 -5.17
CA ILE A 159 -31.30 1.34 -4.28
C ILE A 159 -32.40 2.00 -5.11
N GLU A 160 -33.65 1.62 -4.85
CA GLU A 160 -34.82 2.24 -5.45
C GLU A 160 -34.75 3.77 -5.33
N PRO A 161 -35.04 4.52 -6.41
CA PRO A 161 -35.04 5.97 -6.35
C PRO A 161 -36.07 6.42 -5.31
N ILE A 162 -35.63 7.29 -4.39
CA ILE A 162 -36.54 8.02 -3.50
C ILE A 162 -37.56 8.72 -4.39
N SER A 163 -38.80 8.23 -4.37
CA SER A 163 -39.92 8.85 -5.06
C SER A 163 -40.20 10.18 -4.36
N LEU A 164 -39.63 11.26 -4.88
CA LEU A 164 -40.08 12.60 -4.57
C LEU A 164 -41.45 12.78 -5.24
N LEU A 165 -42.50 12.39 -4.52
CA LEU A 165 -43.86 12.79 -4.86
C LEU A 165 -43.89 14.31 -5.03
N PRO A 166 -44.44 14.85 -6.12
CA PRO A 166 -44.78 16.26 -6.16
C PRO A 166 -45.90 16.46 -5.13
N GLN A 167 -45.64 17.26 -4.09
CA GLN A 167 -46.75 17.79 -3.29
C GLN A 167 -47.55 18.74 -4.18
N SER A 168 -48.78 18.34 -4.45
CA SER A 168 -49.80 19.10 -5.14
C SER A 168 -50.25 20.33 -4.33
N CYS A 169 -50.73 21.32 -5.09
CA CYS A 169 -51.43 22.57 -4.75
C CYS A 169 -50.55 23.83 -4.70
#